data_AF-A0A2P2JTY8-F1
#
_entry.id   AF-A0A2P2JTY8-F1
#
_cell.length_a   1.000
_cell.length_b   1.000
_cell.length_c   1.000
_cell.angle_alpha   90.00
_cell.angle_beta   90.00
_cell.angle_gamma   90.00
#
_symmetry.space_group_name_H-M   'P 1'
#
loop_
_entity.id
_entity.type
_entity.pdbx_description
1 polymer ?
#
loop_
_entity_poly.entity_id
_entity_poly.type
_entity_poly.pdbx_seq_one_letter_code
_entity_poly.pdbx_strand_id
1 'polypeptide(L)'
;MDWQGQKLAEQLMQILLLVFAVAAFAAGYVLGSFQLMMLIYAGGVVLTSLITVPNWPWFNRHPLQWLDPSEAEKHPKPQLQPANSKRKSSKK
;
A
#
# COMPACT_ATOMS: atom_id res chain seq x y z
N MET A 1 7.02 6.76 6.45
CA MET A 1 7.46 5.39 6.19
C MET A 1 8.51 5.50 5.13
N ASP A 2 9.68 4.93 5.38
CA ASP A 2 10.69 4.81 4.32
C ASP A 2 10.25 3.75 3.29
N TRP A 3 10.97 3.64 2.17
CA TRP A 3 10.59 2.74 1.09
C TRP A 3 10.57 1.26 1.51
N GLN A 4 11.48 0.86 2.42
CA GLN A 4 11.52 -0.51 2.93
C GLN A 4 10.36 -0.77 3.90
N GLY A 5 10.03 0.21 4.73
CA GLY A 5 8.90 0.20 5.63
C GLY A 5 7.57 0.12 4.89
N GLN A 6 7.41 0.81 3.75
CA GLN A 6 6.22 0.66 2.89
C GLN A 6 6.08 -0.76 2.36
N LYS A 7 7.14 -1.36 1.82
CA LYS A 7 7.13 -2.75 1.36
C LYS A 7 6.73 -3.72 2.47
N LEU A 8 7.30 -3.53 3.67
CA LEU A 8 6.94 -4.34 4.84
C LEU A 8 5.46 -4.15 5.24
N ALA A 9 4.97 -2.90 5.27
CA ALA A 9 3.59 -2.60 5.60
C ALA A 9 2.60 -3.27 4.62
N GLU A 10 2.91 -3.26 3.32
CA GLU A 10 2.11 -3.94 2.30
C GLU A 10 2.09 -5.46 2.50
N GLN A 11 3.24 -6.09 2.75
CA GLN A 11 3.33 -7.52 3.03
C GLN A 11 2.53 -7.90 4.29
N LEU A 12 2.67 -7.13 5.37
CA LEU A 12 1.91 -7.34 6.60
C LEU A 12 0.42 -7.19 6.37
N MET A 13 0.00 -6.20 5.58
CA MET A 13 -1.42 -5.98 5.27
C MET A 13 -2.02 -7.19 4.55
N GLN A 14 -1.34 -7.71 3.53
CA GLN A 14 -1.80 -8.90 2.80
C GLN A 14 -1.90 -10.13 3.69
N ILE A 15 -0.85 -10.39 4.51
CA ILE A 15 -0.80 -11.56 5.40
C ILE A 15 -1.91 -11.46 6.46
N LEU A 16 -2.04 -10.33 7.14
CA LEU A 16 -3.02 -10.15 8.21
C LEU A 16 -4.45 -10.25 7.68
N LEU A 17 -4.77 -9.57 6.57
CA LEU A 17 -6.10 -9.65 5.96
C LEU A 17 -6.44 -11.08 5.51
N LEU A 18 -5.49 -11.81 4.94
CA LEU A 18 -5.69 -13.21 4.57
C LEU A 18 -5.96 -14.09 5.78
N VAL A 19 -5.18 -13.93 6.86
CA VAL A 19 -5.38 -14.68 8.11
C VAL A 19 -6.76 -14.40 8.70
N PHE A 20 -7.17 -13.13 8.77
CA PHE A 20 -8.50 -12.77 9.27
C PHE A 20 -9.63 -13.26 8.36
N ALA A 21 -9.45 -13.25 7.04
CA ALA A 21 -10.43 -13.79 6.10
C ALA A 21 -10.64 -15.30 6.31
N VAL A 22 -9.55 -16.07 6.42
CA VAL A 22 -9.61 -17.51 6.67
C VAL A 22 -10.24 -17.81 8.03
N ALA A 23 -9.83 -17.09 9.09
CA ALA A 23 -10.38 -17.28 10.43
C ALA A 23 -11.87 -16.91 10.51
N ALA A 24 -12.26 -15.79 9.92
CA ALA A 24 -13.65 -15.36 9.84
C ALA A 24 -14.52 -16.39 9.10
N PHE A 25 -14.04 -16.87 7.94
CA PHE A 25 -14.75 -17.88 7.16
C PHE A 25 -14.89 -19.18 7.93
N ALA A 26 -13.81 -19.70 8.53
CA ALA A 26 -13.85 -20.94 9.30
C ALA A 26 -14.81 -20.83 10.50
N ALA A 27 -14.69 -19.78 11.32
CA ALA A 27 -15.55 -19.59 12.48
C ALA A 27 -17.02 -19.36 12.10
N GLY A 28 -17.27 -18.50 11.11
CA GLY A 28 -18.61 -18.21 10.61
C GLY A 28 -19.28 -19.43 9.97
N TYR A 29 -18.52 -20.25 9.25
CA TYR A 29 -19.01 -21.49 8.64
C TYR A 29 -19.37 -22.53 9.69
N VAL A 30 -18.49 -22.80 10.66
CA VAL A 30 -18.74 -23.78 11.73
C VAL A 30 -19.97 -23.41 12.57
N LEU A 31 -20.17 -22.11 12.84
CA LEU A 31 -21.32 -21.62 13.60
C LEU A 31 -22.54 -21.28 12.72
N GLY A 32 -22.46 -21.43 11.39
CA GLY A 32 -23.53 -21.10 10.45
C GLY A 32 -23.96 -19.62 10.46
N SER A 33 -23.09 -18.70 10.92
CA SER A 33 -23.43 -17.28 11.12
C SER A 33 -22.62 -16.36 10.22
N PHE A 34 -23.28 -15.82 9.18
CA PHE A 34 -22.69 -14.81 8.30
C PHE A 34 -22.38 -13.50 9.05
N GLN A 35 -23.21 -13.12 10.02
CA GLN A 35 -22.96 -11.93 10.83
C GLN A 35 -21.66 -12.07 11.65
N LEU A 36 -21.42 -13.25 12.24
CA LEU A 36 -20.18 -13.51 12.96
C LEU A 36 -18.96 -13.45 12.03
N MET A 37 -19.06 -14.05 10.84
CA MET A 37 -18.02 -13.96 9.81
C MET A 37 -17.67 -12.51 9.50
N MET A 38 -18.68 -11.68 9.24
CA MET A 38 -18.51 -10.26 8.93
C MET A 38 -17.89 -9.48 10.10
N LEU A 39 -18.31 -9.74 11.34
CA LEU A 39 -17.77 -9.07 12.53
C LEU A 39 -16.30 -9.41 12.75
N ILE A 40 -15.91 -10.69 12.62
CA ILE A 40 -14.52 -11.11 12.76
C ILE A 40 -13.66 -10.48 11.66
N TYR A 41 -14.12 -10.54 10.41
CA TYR A 41 -13.37 -9.97 9.29
C TYR A 41 -13.25 -8.44 9.41
N ALA A 42 -14.33 -7.74 9.75
CA ALA A 42 -14.31 -6.30 9.96
C ALA A 42 -13.36 -5.90 11.10
N GLY A 43 -13.38 -6.62 12.22
CA GLY A 43 -12.42 -6.43 13.31
C GLY A 43 -10.98 -6.64 12.84
N GLY A 44 -10.75 -7.67 12.01
CA GLY A 44 -9.47 -7.93 11.37
C GLY A 44 -8.98 -6.81 10.46
N VAL A 45 -9.87 -6.23 9.66
CA VAL A 45 -9.57 -5.05 8.82
C VAL A 45 -9.17 -3.86 9.69
N VAL A 46 -9.95 -3.54 10.73
CA VAL A 46 -9.65 -2.44 11.65
C VAL A 46 -8.28 -2.62 12.30
N LEU A 47 -8.00 -3.82 12.84
CA LEU A 47 -6.72 -4.10 13.47
C LEU A 47 -5.56 -4.03 12.47
N THR A 48 -5.73 -4.61 11.28
CA THR A 48 -4.72 -4.56 10.23
C THR A 48 -4.43 -3.11 9.84
N SER A 49 -5.47 -2.29 9.63
CA SER A 49 -5.31 -0.88 9.33
C SER A 49 -4.57 -0.13 10.44
N LEU A 50 -4.89 -0.37 11.71
CA LEU A 50 -4.16 0.24 12.84
C LEU A 50 -2.68 -0.14 12.85
N ILE A 51 -2.33 -1.35 12.43
CA ILE A 51 -0.93 -1.82 12.37
C ILE A 51 -0.20 -1.24 11.16
N THR A 52 -0.82 -1.22 9.98
CA THR A 52 -0.11 -0.97 8.71
C THR A 52 -0.26 0.44 8.16
N VAL A 53 -1.31 1.20 8.53
CA VAL A 53 -1.59 2.54 7.97
C VAL A 53 -0.84 3.66 8.68
N PRO A 54 -0.79 3.74 10.03
CA PRO A 54 -0.06 4.81 10.71
C PRO A 54 1.44 4.71 10.46
N ASN A 55 2.11 5.86 10.42
CA ASN A 55 3.56 5.94 10.22
C ASN A 55 4.33 5.61 11.49
N TRP A 56 4.28 4.35 11.92
CA TRP A 56 4.97 3.91 13.13
C TRP A 56 6.49 4.01 13.01
N PRO A 57 7.21 4.27 14.13
CA PRO A 57 8.68 4.41 14.11
C PRO A 57 9.41 3.19 13.51
N TRP A 58 8.87 1.98 13.65
CA TRP A 58 9.50 0.76 13.11
C TRP A 58 9.46 0.65 11.58
N PHE A 59 8.60 1.41 10.90
CA PHE A 59 8.58 1.52 9.43
C PHE A 59 9.52 2.60 8.89
N ASN A 60 10.39 3.16 9.73
CA ASN A 60 11.33 4.23 9.39
C ASN A 60 12.77 3.90 9.83
N ARG A 61 13.16 2.62 9.80
CA ARG A 61 14.49 2.15 10.25
C ARG A 61 15.59 2.34 9.20
N HIS A 62 15.25 2.68 7.97
CA HIS A 62 16.17 2.82 6.86
C HIS A 62 16.10 4.24 6.31
N PRO A 63 16.80 5.21 6.94
CA PRO A 63 16.81 6.58 6.47
C PRO A 63 17.35 6.66 5.04
N LEU A 64 16.55 7.25 4.16
CA LEU A 64 16.93 7.44 2.75
C LEU A 64 18.01 8.51 2.66
N GLN A 65 19.18 8.14 2.11
CA GLN A 65 20.19 9.10 1.71
C GLN A 65 19.82 9.64 0.34
N TRP A 66 19.32 10.87 0.30
CA TRP A 66 19.05 11.58 -0.94
C TRP A 66 20.37 12.05 -1.55
N LEU A 67 20.44 12.07 -2.88
CA LEU A 67 21.57 12.63 -3.60
C LEU A 67 21.66 14.14 -3.33
N ASP A 68 22.88 14.66 -3.20
CA ASP A 68 23.06 16.09 -2.97
C ASP A 68 22.45 16.91 -4.13
N PRO A 69 21.81 18.06 -3.85
CA PRO A 69 21.13 18.85 -4.87
C PRO A 69 22.03 19.19 -6.07
N SER A 70 23.31 19.48 -5.82
CA SER A 70 24.30 19.77 -6.87
C SER A 70 24.63 18.58 -7.77
N GLU A 71 24.52 17.36 -7.25
CA GLU A 71 24.70 16.13 -8.04
C GLU A 71 23.41 15.75 -8.77
N ALA A 72 22.25 16.01 -8.16
CA ALA A 72 20.95 15.82 -8.78
C ALA A 72 20.75 16.71 -10.03
N GLU A 73 21.33 17.92 -10.06
CA GLU A 73 21.30 18.79 -11.25
C GLU A 73 22.18 18.27 -12.39
N LYS A 74 23.29 17.57 -12.09
CA LYS A 74 24.19 17.00 -13.09
C LYS A 74 23.61 15.76 -13.79
N HIS A 75 22.67 15.07 -13.14
CA HIS A 75 21.93 13.95 -13.70
C HIS A 75 20.48 14.37 -13.98
N PRO A 76 20.20 14.99 -15.15
CA PRO A 76 18.85 15.44 -15.47
C PRO A 76 17.87 14.26 -15.37
N LYS A 77 16.80 14.46 -14.58
CA LYS A 77 15.71 13.49 -14.40
C LYS A 77 15.23 13.04 -15.79
N PRO A 78 15.11 11.73 -16.07
CA PRO A 78 14.56 11.27 -17.34
C PRO A 78 13.22 11.97 -17.61
N GLN A 79 13.14 12.77 -18.67
CA GLN A 79 11.89 13.42 -19.04
C GLN A 79 10.87 12.34 -19.39
N LEU A 80 9.82 12.22 -18.57
CA LEU A 80 8.60 11.50 -18.96
C LEU A 80 8.08 12.16 -20.23
N GLN A 81 8.25 11.49 -21.37
CA GLN A 81 7.75 11.97 -22.65
C GLN A 81 6.24 12.18 -22.52
N PRO A 82 5.70 13.40 -22.75
CA PRO A 82 4.27 13.57 -22.81
C PRO A 82 3.73 12.77 -23.99
N ALA A 83 2.85 11.81 -23.71
CA ALA A 83 2.14 11.05 -24.72
C ALA A 83 1.48 12.02 -25.72
N ASN A 84 1.94 11.99 -26.97
CA ASN A 84 1.49 12.85 -28.06
C ASN A 84 -0.04 12.80 -28.22
N SER A 85 -0.75 13.80 -27.70
CA SER A 85 -2.10 14.13 -28.13
C SER A 85 -2.04 14.77 -29.53
N LYS A 86 -1.89 13.96 -30.58
CA LYS A 86 -2.26 14.39 -31.95
C LYS A 86 -3.79 14.34 -32.08
N ARG A 87 -4.46 15.31 -31.46
CA ARG A 87 -5.86 15.63 -31.75
C ARG A 87 -5.93 16.40 -33.08
N LYS A 88 -6.69 15.83 -34.02
CA LYS A 88 -7.34 16.48 -35.17
C LYS A 88 -7.69 17.96 -34.95
N SER A 89 -7.26 18.83 -35.87
CA SER A 89 -7.97 20.04 -36.39
C SER A 89 -7.05 20.70 -37.43
N SER A 90 -7.29 20.50 -38.73
CA SER A 90 -8.00 21.40 -39.65
C SER A 90 -7.19 22.62 -40.16
N LYS A 91 -7.23 22.80 -41.49
CA LYS A 91 -7.20 24.06 -42.26
C LYS A 91 -5.86 24.53 -42.87
N LYS A 92 -5.67 24.23 -44.16
CA LYS A 92 -5.64 25.25 -45.23
C LYS A 92 -5.94 24.61 -46.58
#